data_AF-A0A2A5JGE6-F1
#
_entry.id   AF-A0A2A5JGE6-F1
#
_cell.length_a   1.000
_cell.length_b   1.000
_cell.length_c   1.000
_cell.angle_alpha   90.00
_cell.angle_beta   90.00
_cell.angle_gamma   90.00
#
_symmetry.space_group_name_H-M   'P 1'
#
loop_
_entity.id
_entity.type
_entity.pdbx_description
1 polymer ?
#
loop_
_entity_poly.entity_id
_entity_poly.type
_entity_poly.pdbx_seq_one_letter_code
_entity_poly.pdbx_strand_id
1 'polypeptide(L)'
;MQQWHCEMSETFGGLCPESSVDAAPVGTVSGVSLGDVGAFDISGSPQILRRSARAAKRHGSDLLKICTVRTGSAILRQSDRELTAPPGAMILYDVEHSYALRFDGHWSCTVMTLPRSAVSLTERELSCALERTHDGRRGSGALLENFISGAVASQVDGSAAGLLGDAGVNLASAVLMQGSAPATPGRSTREEILRYALRNLDSPDLSVASIAGALHLSPRTVQRHFGDGDLTLSALIRRERLIRVRRDLTDVSLRGHSISILAARWCFHDAPAFSRAFKAEFGAAPSEVRNSPDPNARERH
;
A
#
# COMPACT_ATOMS: atom_id res chain seq x y z
N MET A 1 -25.10 -1.87 24.37
CA MET A 1 -25.37 -2.36 23.00
C MET A 1 -25.06 -1.30 21.94
N GLN A 2 -25.61 -0.08 22.03
CA GLN A 2 -25.31 1.00 21.07
C GLN A 2 -23.85 1.48 21.08
N GLN A 3 -23.19 1.51 22.25
CA GLN A 3 -21.83 2.03 22.35
C GLN A 3 -20.82 1.28 21.48
N TRP A 4 -20.77 -0.06 21.58
CA TRP A 4 -19.86 -0.89 20.77
C TRP A 4 -20.12 -0.76 19.27
N HIS A 5 -21.40 -0.73 18.87
CA HIS A 5 -21.77 -0.53 17.47
C HIS A 5 -21.35 0.84 16.95
N CYS A 6 -21.61 1.91 17.71
CA CYS A 6 -21.20 3.27 17.33
C CYS A 6 -19.69 3.39 17.23
N GLU A 7 -18.96 2.89 18.23
CA GLU A 7 -17.50 2.93 18.28
C GLU A 7 -16.88 2.22 17.06
N MET A 8 -17.33 0.99 16.77
CA MET A 8 -16.85 0.26 15.58
C MET A 8 -17.21 0.95 14.26
N SER A 9 -18.41 1.54 14.17
CA SER A 9 -18.84 2.28 13.00
C SER A 9 -18.00 3.54 12.79
N GLU A 10 -17.70 4.29 13.84
CA GLU A 10 -16.90 5.52 13.79
C GLU A 10 -15.43 5.21 13.49
N THR A 11 -14.83 4.26 14.21
CA THR A 11 -13.41 3.90 14.04
C THR A 11 -13.12 3.27 12.68
N PHE A 12 -14.04 2.48 12.13
CA PHE A 12 -13.78 1.66 10.95
C PHE A 12 -14.68 1.94 9.74
N GLY A 13 -15.35 3.09 9.72
CA GLY A 13 -16.09 3.57 8.55
C GLY A 13 -17.33 2.75 8.23
N GLY A 14 -18.22 2.57 9.21
CA GLY A 14 -19.48 1.86 9.07
C GLY A 14 -19.37 0.34 9.25
N LEU A 15 -18.38 -0.13 10.03
CA LEU A 15 -18.28 -1.53 10.43
C LEU A 15 -19.37 -1.84 11.46
N CYS A 16 -20.20 -2.85 11.16
CA CYS A 16 -21.34 -3.23 11.99
C CYS A 16 -21.07 -4.56 12.71
N PRO A 17 -21.08 -4.58 14.05
CA PRO A 17 -21.08 -5.82 14.82
C PRO A 17 -22.47 -6.49 14.80
N GLU A 18 -22.52 -7.74 14.33
CA GLU A 18 -23.71 -8.60 14.31
C GLU A 18 -23.53 -9.74 15.32
N SER A 19 -24.58 -10.07 16.08
CA SER A 19 -24.60 -11.25 16.94
C SER A 19 -24.43 -12.54 16.12
N SER A 20 -23.54 -13.44 16.57
CA SER A 20 -23.46 -14.82 16.05
C SER A 20 -24.21 -15.84 16.92
N VAL A 21 -24.72 -15.40 18.07
CA VAL A 21 -25.42 -16.19 19.11
C VAL A 21 -26.57 -15.37 19.69
N ASP A 22 -27.41 -15.97 20.54
CA ASP A 22 -28.51 -15.30 21.27
C ASP A 22 -28.03 -14.36 22.41
N ALA A 23 -26.95 -13.63 22.16
CA ALA A 23 -26.43 -12.60 23.04
C ALA A 23 -25.94 -11.40 22.20
N ALA A 24 -26.09 -10.21 22.75
CA ALA A 24 -25.65 -8.99 22.09
C ALA A 24 -24.12 -8.92 21.99
N PRO A 25 -23.56 -8.42 20.88
CA PRO A 25 -22.11 -8.31 20.71
C PRO A 25 -21.57 -7.24 21.65
N VAL A 26 -20.48 -7.58 22.35
CA VAL A 26 -19.71 -6.65 23.16
C VAL A 26 -18.24 -6.72 22.78
N GLY A 27 -17.52 -5.63 22.99
CA GLY A 27 -16.11 -5.55 22.68
C GLY A 27 -15.47 -4.30 23.21
N THR A 28 -14.16 -4.21 22.99
CA THR A 28 -13.33 -3.04 23.29
C THR A 28 -12.46 -2.74 22.09
N VAL A 29 -12.18 -1.46 21.87
CA VAL A 29 -11.18 -0.99 20.92
C VAL A 29 -10.33 0.09 21.57
N SER A 30 -9.04 0.03 21.34
CA SER A 30 -8.09 1.09 21.69
C SER A 30 -7.13 1.25 20.52
N GLY A 31 -6.77 2.47 20.16
CA GLY A 31 -5.86 2.67 19.05
C GLY A 31 -5.20 4.03 19.03
N VAL A 32 -4.25 4.17 18.12
CA VAL A 32 -3.47 5.38 17.87
C VAL A 32 -3.33 5.59 16.37
N SER A 33 -3.29 6.87 15.96
CA SER A 33 -2.97 7.26 14.59
C SER A 33 -1.50 7.66 14.48
N LEU A 34 -0.80 7.05 13.53
CA LEU A 34 0.60 7.28 13.17
C LEU A 34 0.66 7.89 11.76
N GLY A 35 0.30 9.17 11.65
CA GLY A 35 0.02 9.78 10.34
C GLY A 35 -1.21 9.16 9.69
N ASP A 36 -1.06 8.64 8.47
CA ASP A 36 -2.14 7.95 7.72
C ASP A 36 -2.31 6.48 8.12
N VAL A 37 -1.45 5.96 9.00
CA VAL A 37 -1.53 4.60 9.54
C VAL A 37 -2.31 4.62 10.85
N GLY A 38 -3.21 3.66 11.04
CA GLY A 38 -3.87 3.41 12.31
C GLY A 38 -3.40 2.10 12.92
N ALA A 39 -3.16 2.07 14.22
CA ALA A 39 -2.83 0.88 14.99
C ALA A 39 -3.86 0.67 16.10
N PHE A 40 -4.42 -0.53 16.21
CA PHE A 40 -5.53 -0.82 17.11
C PHE A 40 -5.36 -2.17 17.80
N ASP A 41 -5.72 -2.22 19.07
CA ASP A 41 -6.04 -3.45 19.80
C ASP A 41 -7.56 -3.55 19.92
N ILE A 42 -8.12 -4.70 19.55
CA ILE A 42 -9.56 -4.94 19.53
C ILE A 42 -9.86 -6.29 20.17
N SER A 43 -10.90 -6.37 20.98
CA SER A 43 -11.38 -7.65 21.54
C SER A 43 -12.89 -7.70 21.62
N GLY A 44 -13.46 -8.90 21.74
CA GLY A 44 -14.89 -9.02 21.94
C GLY A 44 -15.43 -10.43 22.14
N SER A 45 -16.74 -10.48 22.35
CA SER A 45 -17.54 -11.71 22.38
C SER A 45 -17.70 -12.29 20.96
N PRO A 46 -18.23 -13.53 20.83
CA PRO A 46 -18.59 -14.09 19.53
C PRO A 46 -19.49 -13.14 18.74
N GLN A 47 -19.09 -12.82 17.51
CA GLN A 47 -19.78 -11.86 16.65
C GLN A 47 -19.30 -11.95 15.21
N ILE A 48 -20.07 -11.35 14.30
CA ILE A 48 -19.67 -11.12 12.92
C ILE A 48 -19.48 -9.60 12.74
N LEU A 49 -18.27 -9.17 12.39
CA LEU A 49 -18.01 -7.79 12.01
C LEU A 49 -18.21 -7.64 10.51
N ARG A 50 -19.26 -6.93 10.10
CA ARG A 50 -19.63 -6.78 8.68
C ARG A 50 -19.46 -5.35 8.21
N ARG A 51 -18.76 -5.18 7.08
CA ARG A 51 -18.79 -3.94 6.29
C ARG A 51 -19.62 -4.20 5.04
N SER A 52 -20.78 -3.57 4.95
CA SER A 52 -21.68 -3.71 3.80
C SER A 52 -21.15 -2.97 2.57
N ALA A 53 -21.60 -3.34 1.37
CA ALA A 53 -21.25 -2.62 0.14
C ALA A 53 -21.69 -1.15 0.18
N ARG A 54 -22.79 -0.84 0.88
CA ARG A 54 -23.25 0.54 1.11
C ARG A 54 -22.27 1.32 1.98
N ALA A 55 -21.80 0.72 3.07
CA ALA A 55 -20.80 1.34 3.93
C ALA A 55 -19.47 1.54 3.20
N ALA A 56 -19.02 0.53 2.44
CA ALA A 56 -17.81 0.61 1.64
C ALA A 56 -17.84 1.75 0.61
N LYS A 57 -18.96 1.92 -0.10
CA LYS A 57 -19.15 3.05 -1.05
C LYS A 57 -19.23 4.41 -0.35
N ARG A 58 -19.94 4.50 0.79
CA ARG A 58 -20.16 5.77 1.50
C ARG A 58 -18.89 6.28 2.18
N HIS A 59 -18.10 5.37 2.72
CA HIS A 59 -16.86 5.65 3.43
C HIS A 59 -15.66 5.19 2.60
N GLY A 60 -15.73 5.37 1.28
CA GLY A 60 -14.67 4.98 0.34
C GLY A 60 -13.32 5.42 0.87
N SER A 61 -12.43 4.46 1.08
CA SER A 61 -11.11 4.72 1.65
C SER A 61 -10.13 3.79 0.96
N ASP A 62 -9.07 4.36 0.37
CA ASP A 62 -7.93 3.66 -0.24
C ASP A 62 -7.07 2.99 0.85
N LEU A 63 -7.68 2.16 1.70
CA LEU A 63 -7.06 1.58 2.88
C LEU A 63 -7.07 0.06 2.80
N LEU A 64 -5.94 -0.51 3.19
CA LEU A 64 -5.81 -1.92 3.52
C LEU A 64 -5.90 -2.10 5.03
N LYS A 65 -6.39 -3.27 5.44
CA LYS A 65 -6.36 -3.73 6.83
C LYS A 65 -5.54 -5.00 6.97
N ILE A 66 -4.59 -4.96 7.88
CA ILE A 66 -3.89 -6.14 8.39
C ILE A 66 -4.47 -6.44 9.76
N CYS A 67 -4.99 -7.65 9.95
CA CYS A 67 -5.52 -8.11 11.22
C CYS A 67 -4.74 -9.34 11.68
N THR A 68 -4.09 -9.27 12.84
CA THR A 68 -3.45 -10.42 13.49
C THR A 68 -4.35 -10.94 14.59
N VAL A 69 -4.68 -12.23 14.54
CA VAL A 69 -5.46 -12.87 15.61
C VAL A 69 -4.54 -13.16 16.79
N ARG A 70 -4.80 -12.60 17.98
CA ARG A 70 -4.04 -12.91 19.20
C ARG A 70 -4.66 -14.08 19.97
N THR A 71 -5.99 -14.08 20.10
CA THR A 71 -6.77 -15.15 20.73
C THR A 71 -8.04 -15.45 19.92
N GLY A 72 -8.55 -16.68 20.01
CA GLY A 72 -9.70 -17.13 19.22
C GLY A 72 -9.33 -17.50 17.78
N SER A 73 -10.27 -17.37 16.85
CA SER A 73 -10.01 -17.56 15.42
C SER A 73 -10.93 -16.64 14.62
N ALA A 74 -10.43 -16.13 13.50
CA ALA A 74 -11.18 -15.29 12.59
C ALA A 74 -11.43 -16.01 11.27
N ILE A 75 -12.63 -15.88 10.72
CA ILE A 75 -12.93 -16.29 9.34
C ILE A 75 -13.29 -15.04 8.56
N LEU A 76 -12.42 -14.66 7.63
CA LEU A 76 -12.64 -13.57 6.69
C LEU A 76 -13.38 -14.09 5.47
N ARG A 77 -14.47 -13.42 5.10
CA ARG A 77 -15.15 -13.56 3.82
C ARG A 77 -15.11 -12.24 3.07
N GLN A 78 -14.52 -12.25 1.88
CA GLN A 78 -14.49 -11.08 0.99
C GLN A 78 -14.54 -11.53 -0.46
N SER A 79 -15.58 -11.07 -1.18
CA SER A 79 -15.91 -11.58 -2.51
C SER A 79 -16.15 -13.10 -2.47
N ASP A 80 -15.50 -13.86 -3.34
CA ASP A 80 -15.50 -15.32 -3.43
C ASP A 80 -14.45 -15.99 -2.51
N ARG A 81 -13.71 -15.20 -1.74
CA ARG A 81 -12.61 -15.69 -0.89
C ARG A 81 -13.05 -15.89 0.55
N GLU A 82 -12.63 -17.01 1.12
CA GLU A 82 -12.75 -17.32 2.55
C GLU A 82 -11.38 -17.71 3.12
N LEU A 83 -10.93 -16.99 4.16
CA LEU A 83 -9.66 -17.27 4.84
C LEU A 83 -9.92 -17.51 6.33
N THR A 84 -9.37 -18.60 6.86
CA THR A 84 -9.41 -18.91 8.29
C THR A 84 -8.06 -18.57 8.92
N ALA A 85 -8.08 -17.71 9.93
CA ALA A 85 -6.91 -17.26 10.67
C ALA A 85 -6.94 -17.80 12.11
N PRO A 86 -6.06 -18.75 12.48
CA PRO A 86 -5.84 -19.15 13.86
C PRO A 86 -5.01 -18.10 14.63
N PRO A 87 -4.83 -18.25 15.96
CA PRO A 87 -3.96 -17.36 16.74
C PRO A 87 -2.55 -17.27 16.18
N GLY A 88 -2.08 -16.06 15.94
CA GLY A 88 -0.79 -15.72 15.33
C GLY A 88 -0.83 -15.57 13.82
N ALA A 89 -1.92 -15.91 13.16
CA ALA A 89 -2.07 -15.66 11.73
C ALA A 89 -2.51 -14.22 11.48
N MET A 90 -1.97 -13.64 10.42
CA MET A 90 -2.34 -12.35 9.87
C MET A 90 -3.17 -12.53 8.61
N ILE A 91 -4.20 -11.71 8.46
CA ILE A 91 -4.99 -11.60 7.23
C ILE A 91 -4.94 -10.16 6.72
N LEU A 92 -4.79 -10.02 5.41
CA LEU A 92 -4.86 -8.74 4.70
C LEU A 92 -6.21 -8.68 3.99
N TYR A 93 -6.90 -7.55 4.05
CA TYR A 93 -8.11 -7.32 3.27
C TYR A 93 -8.31 -5.84 2.91
N ASP A 94 -8.99 -5.64 1.80
CA ASP A 94 -9.24 -4.33 1.21
C ASP A 94 -10.59 -3.78 1.69
N VAL A 95 -10.65 -2.57 2.25
CA VAL A 95 -11.91 -2.05 2.82
C VAL A 95 -12.79 -1.30 1.83
N GLU A 96 -12.35 -1.13 0.57
CA GLU A 96 -13.20 -0.62 -0.52
C GLU A 96 -14.27 -1.63 -0.92
N HIS A 97 -14.07 -2.90 -0.56
CA HIS A 97 -14.98 -4.00 -0.83
C HIS A 97 -15.74 -4.42 0.43
N SER A 98 -16.95 -4.94 0.26
CA SER A 98 -17.69 -5.52 1.37
C SER A 98 -16.98 -6.76 1.92
N TYR A 99 -16.97 -6.92 3.24
CA TYR A 99 -16.38 -8.08 3.90
C TYR A 99 -17.15 -8.44 5.17
N ALA A 100 -16.93 -9.67 5.65
CA ALA A 100 -17.37 -10.11 6.96
C ALA A 100 -16.23 -10.86 7.67
N LEU A 101 -16.00 -10.54 8.94
CA LEU A 101 -15.11 -11.27 9.83
C LEU A 101 -15.95 -11.98 10.88
N ARG A 102 -15.98 -13.31 10.87
CA ARG A 102 -16.66 -14.11 11.89
C ARG A 102 -15.69 -14.55 12.97
N PHE A 103 -16.11 -14.38 14.22
CA PHE A 103 -15.44 -14.90 15.40
C PHE A 103 -16.43 -15.74 16.22
N ASP A 104 -16.10 -17.02 16.41
CA ASP A 104 -17.03 -17.99 17.03
C ASP A 104 -16.84 -18.11 18.58
N GLY A 105 -15.76 -17.55 19.12
CA GLY A 105 -15.42 -17.53 20.56
C GLY A 105 -15.08 -16.13 21.07
N HIS A 106 -14.63 -16.01 22.31
CA HIS A 106 -13.95 -14.77 22.74
C HIS A 106 -12.66 -14.61 21.93
N TRP A 107 -12.40 -13.39 21.50
CA TRP A 107 -11.30 -13.10 20.58
C TRP A 107 -10.63 -11.78 20.92
N SER A 108 -9.38 -11.68 20.50
CA SER A 108 -8.63 -10.43 20.47
C SER A 108 -7.72 -10.39 19.24
N CYS A 109 -7.55 -9.21 18.68
CA CYS A 109 -6.77 -8.96 17.48
C CYS A 109 -6.01 -7.63 17.60
N THR A 110 -4.88 -7.54 16.93
CA THR A 110 -4.33 -6.26 16.47
C THR A 110 -4.86 -5.96 15.09
N VAL A 111 -5.06 -4.68 14.81
CA VAL A 111 -5.39 -4.20 13.48
C VAL A 111 -4.47 -3.04 13.13
N MET A 112 -3.88 -3.12 11.93
CA MET A 112 -3.22 -1.98 11.29
C MET A 112 -4.04 -1.56 10.08
N THR A 113 -4.35 -0.27 9.97
CA THR A 113 -4.91 0.35 8.76
C THR A 113 -3.81 1.14 8.07
N LEU A 114 -3.70 1.05 6.75
CA LEU A 114 -2.68 1.77 5.99
C LEU A 114 -3.17 2.09 4.57
N PRO A 115 -2.73 3.19 3.94
CA PRO A 115 -3.06 3.47 2.55
C PRO A 115 -2.57 2.36 1.64
N ARG A 116 -3.42 1.90 0.71
CA ARG A 116 -3.05 0.91 -0.30
C ARG A 116 -1.85 1.41 -1.11
N SER A 117 -1.87 2.68 -1.48
CA SER A 117 -0.81 3.38 -2.20
C SER A 117 0.53 3.51 -1.45
N ALA A 118 0.54 3.35 -0.12
CA ALA A 118 1.76 3.39 0.68
C ALA A 118 2.53 2.04 0.64
N VAL A 119 1.83 0.95 0.35
CA VAL A 119 2.44 -0.39 0.30
C VAL A 119 3.28 -0.54 -0.97
N SER A 120 4.55 -0.93 -0.80
CA SER A 120 5.50 -1.09 -1.92
C SER A 120 5.34 -2.45 -2.62
N LEU A 121 4.12 -2.78 -3.06
CA LEU A 121 3.79 -4.01 -3.77
C LEU A 121 3.22 -3.71 -5.15
N THR A 122 3.47 -4.60 -6.10
CA THR A 122 2.70 -4.63 -7.35
C THR A 122 1.27 -5.13 -7.10
N GLU A 123 0.35 -4.80 -8.00
CA GLU A 123 -1.04 -5.30 -7.95
C GLU A 123 -1.12 -6.83 -7.85
N ARG A 124 -0.20 -7.54 -8.51
CA ARG A 124 -0.14 -9.00 -8.46
C ARG A 124 0.32 -9.52 -7.10
N GLU A 125 1.39 -8.95 -6.55
CA GLU A 125 1.88 -9.34 -5.22
C GLU A 125 0.81 -9.06 -4.16
N LEU A 126 0.12 -7.92 -4.29
CA LEU A 126 -0.99 -7.57 -3.42
C LEU A 126 -2.17 -8.56 -3.56
N SER A 127 -2.56 -8.94 -4.79
CA SER A 127 -3.57 -9.99 -5.02
C SER A 127 -3.17 -11.32 -4.35
N CYS A 128 -1.94 -11.78 -4.56
CA CYS A 128 -1.44 -13.00 -3.94
C CYS A 128 -1.36 -12.89 -2.40
N ALA A 129 -1.09 -11.71 -1.86
CA ALA A 129 -1.06 -11.47 -0.43
C ALA A 129 -2.47 -11.45 0.19
N LEU A 130 -3.50 -11.00 -0.55
CA LEU A 130 -4.91 -11.01 -0.14
C LEU A 130 -5.53 -12.42 -0.16
N GLU A 131 -4.93 -13.37 -0.88
CA GLU A 131 -5.45 -14.74 -1.08
C GLU A 131 -4.99 -15.75 -0.02
N ARG A 132 -4.23 -15.32 0.99
CA ARG A 132 -3.65 -16.22 2.00
C ARG A 132 -3.45 -15.55 3.36
N THR A 133 -3.21 -16.37 4.37
CA THR A 133 -2.75 -15.91 5.68
C THR A 133 -1.23 -15.73 5.71
N HIS A 134 -0.75 -14.86 6.59
CA HIS A 134 0.69 -14.62 6.84
C HIS A 134 1.03 -14.98 8.29
N ASP A 135 2.29 -15.34 8.55
CA ASP A 135 2.74 -15.70 9.90
C ASP A 135 3.10 -14.44 10.69
N GLY A 136 2.30 -14.12 11.71
CA GLY A 136 2.54 -12.99 12.61
C GLY A 136 3.43 -13.29 13.81
N ARG A 137 3.90 -14.54 13.97
CA ARG A 137 4.72 -14.96 15.13
C ARG A 137 6.21 -15.05 14.82
N ARG A 138 6.61 -14.96 13.56
CA ARG A 138 8.00 -15.15 13.12
C ARG A 138 8.42 -14.08 12.12
N GLY A 139 9.74 -13.90 11.99
CA GLY A 139 10.34 -13.02 10.98
C GLY A 139 9.78 -11.59 11.00
N SER A 140 9.48 -11.05 9.83
CA SER A 140 8.88 -9.72 9.68
C SER A 140 7.50 -9.60 10.33
N GLY A 141 6.74 -10.70 10.44
CA GLY A 141 5.43 -10.71 11.08
C GLY A 141 5.54 -10.44 12.58
N ALA A 142 6.47 -11.10 13.27
CA ALA A 142 6.72 -10.81 14.69
C ALA A 142 7.12 -9.35 14.93
N LEU A 143 7.93 -8.78 14.03
CA LEU A 143 8.34 -7.37 14.12
C LEU A 143 7.16 -6.43 13.92
N LEU A 144 6.30 -6.69 12.94
CA LEU A 144 5.09 -5.90 12.71
C LEU A 144 4.12 -5.97 13.90
N GLU A 145 3.89 -7.16 14.44
CA GLU A 145 3.00 -7.35 15.59
C GLU A 145 3.50 -6.61 16.83
N ASN A 146 4.80 -6.69 17.11
CA ASN A 146 5.43 -5.96 18.21
C ASN A 146 5.33 -4.45 18.00
N PHE A 147 5.50 -3.99 16.76
CA PHE A 147 5.34 -2.58 16.41
C PHE A 147 3.92 -2.08 16.68
N ILE A 148 2.90 -2.79 16.19
CA ILE A 148 1.49 -2.41 16.38
C ILE A 148 1.16 -2.38 17.88
N SER A 149 1.53 -3.43 18.61
CA SER A 149 1.29 -3.54 20.06
C SER A 149 1.98 -2.42 20.85
N GLY A 150 3.24 -2.12 20.51
CA GLY A 150 3.99 -1.04 21.12
C GLY A 150 3.40 0.34 20.83
N ALA A 151 2.97 0.59 19.59
CA ALA A 151 2.35 1.86 19.21
C ALA A 151 1.08 2.14 20.03
N VAL A 152 0.20 1.15 20.17
CA VAL A 152 -1.04 1.28 20.96
C VAL A 152 -0.72 1.57 22.43
N ALA A 153 0.29 0.91 23.00
CA ALA A 153 0.66 1.08 24.41
C ALA A 153 1.38 2.41 24.71
N SER A 154 2.15 2.94 23.75
CA SER A 154 3.07 4.06 23.99
C SER A 154 2.49 5.46 23.80
N GLN A 155 1.25 5.62 23.31
CA GLN A 155 0.60 6.93 23.08
C GLN A 155 1.54 7.94 22.40
N VAL A 156 2.01 7.57 21.21
CA VAL A 156 3.08 8.23 20.45
C VAL A 156 2.88 9.75 20.27
N ASP A 157 3.95 10.51 20.49
CA ASP A 157 4.00 11.97 20.25
C ASP A 157 3.73 12.32 18.77
N GLY A 158 2.92 13.36 18.55
CA GLY A 158 2.47 13.75 17.20
C GLY A 158 3.58 14.12 16.22
N SER A 159 4.74 14.56 16.69
CA SER A 159 5.88 14.92 15.82
C SER A 159 6.59 13.72 15.19
N ALA A 160 6.55 12.56 15.85
CA ALA A 160 7.15 11.31 15.36
C ALA A 160 6.15 10.39 14.64
N ALA A 161 4.85 10.68 14.76
CA ALA A 161 3.76 9.85 14.27
C ALA A 161 3.91 9.46 12.78
N GLY A 162 4.24 10.41 11.90
CA GLY A 162 4.43 10.13 10.47
C GLY A 162 5.60 9.18 10.19
N LEU A 163 6.76 9.41 10.81
CA LEU A 163 7.94 8.56 10.65
C LEU A 163 7.70 7.13 11.16
N LEU A 164 6.95 7.00 12.27
CA LEU A 164 6.56 5.70 12.79
C LEU A 164 5.52 5.02 11.87
N GLY A 165 4.60 5.78 11.29
CA GLY A 165 3.70 5.30 10.24
C GLY A 165 4.47 4.68 9.07
N ASP A 166 5.45 5.39 8.54
CA ASP A 166 6.32 4.90 7.46
C ASP A 166 7.09 3.62 7.85
N ALA A 167 7.59 3.56 9.09
CA ALA A 167 8.23 2.34 9.61
C ALA A 167 7.25 1.17 9.65
N GLY A 168 6.01 1.39 10.09
CA GLY A 168 4.94 0.40 10.07
C GLY A 168 4.61 -0.08 8.65
N VAL A 169 4.51 0.83 7.68
CA VAL A 169 4.27 0.49 6.26
C VAL A 169 5.39 -0.37 5.69
N ASN A 170 6.65 -0.07 6.03
CA ASN A 170 7.80 -0.87 5.60
C ASN A 170 7.77 -2.28 6.19
N LEU A 171 7.43 -2.41 7.48
CA LEU A 171 7.25 -3.71 8.14
C LEU A 171 6.10 -4.51 7.50
N ALA A 172 4.96 -3.85 7.25
CA ALA A 172 3.81 -4.44 6.56
C ALA A 172 4.21 -4.95 5.17
N SER A 173 4.87 -4.13 4.37
CA SER A 173 5.36 -4.52 3.04
C SER A 173 6.29 -5.75 3.12
N ALA A 174 7.19 -5.77 4.10
CA ALA A 174 8.10 -6.91 4.32
C ALA A 174 7.39 -8.21 4.75
N VAL A 175 6.22 -8.13 5.40
CA VAL A 175 5.37 -9.30 5.69
C VAL A 175 4.69 -9.79 4.41
N LEU A 176 4.06 -8.88 3.68
CA LEU A 176 3.23 -9.21 2.52
C LEU A 176 4.03 -9.79 1.35
N MET A 177 5.32 -9.45 1.25
CA MET A 177 6.25 -10.06 0.29
C MET A 177 6.58 -11.54 0.59
N GLN A 178 6.43 -12.01 1.83
CA GLN A 178 6.78 -13.38 2.23
C GLN A 178 5.74 -14.37 1.73
N GLY A 179 6.08 -15.28 0.81
CA GLY A 179 5.14 -16.27 0.27
C GLY A 179 4.58 -15.96 -1.11
N SER A 180 5.13 -14.95 -1.79
CA SER A 180 5.16 -14.94 -3.25
C SER A 180 5.93 -16.19 -3.69
N ALA A 181 5.23 -17.31 -3.93
CA ALA A 181 5.83 -18.46 -4.60
C ALA A 181 6.59 -17.93 -5.83
N PRO A 182 7.76 -18.48 -6.19
CA PRO A 182 8.52 -17.99 -7.32
C PRO A 182 7.57 -18.03 -8.53
N ALA A 183 7.13 -16.86 -8.97
CA ALA A 183 6.30 -16.76 -10.15
C ALA A 183 7.05 -17.49 -11.25
N THR A 184 6.32 -18.25 -12.07
CA THR A 184 6.79 -18.97 -13.26
C THR A 184 8.04 -18.28 -13.80
N PRO A 185 9.18 -18.97 -13.99
CA PRO A 185 10.52 -18.35 -14.13
C PRO A 185 10.67 -17.30 -15.26
N GLY A 186 9.63 -17.11 -16.09
CA GLY A 186 9.50 -16.01 -17.05
C GLY A 186 8.87 -14.70 -16.55
N ARG A 187 7.97 -14.73 -15.55
CA ARG A 187 7.15 -13.56 -15.14
C ARG A 187 7.68 -12.87 -13.88
N SER A 188 8.25 -13.62 -12.93
CA SER A 188 8.97 -13.10 -11.75
C SER A 188 10.17 -12.22 -12.13
N THR A 189 10.99 -12.69 -13.06
CA THR A 189 12.20 -11.96 -13.51
C THR A 189 11.87 -10.63 -14.16
N ARG A 190 10.77 -10.56 -14.95
CA ARG A 190 10.32 -9.29 -15.54
C ARG A 190 9.90 -8.29 -14.48
N GLU A 191 9.15 -8.73 -13.47
CA GLU A 191 8.72 -7.90 -12.35
C GLU A 191 9.92 -7.43 -11.51
N GLU A 192 10.91 -8.29 -11.30
CA GLU A 192 12.15 -7.96 -10.59
C GLU A 192 13.02 -6.93 -11.34
N ILE A 193 13.13 -7.09 -12.67
CA ILE A 193 13.76 -6.10 -13.55
C ILE A 193 13.05 -4.75 -13.43
N LEU A 194 11.71 -4.73 -13.45
CA LEU A 194 10.94 -3.50 -13.29
C LEU A 194 11.14 -2.86 -11.91
N ARG A 195 11.07 -3.66 -10.84
CA ARG A 195 11.25 -3.17 -9.46
C ARG A 195 12.62 -2.54 -9.28
N TYR A 196 13.67 -3.18 -9.80
CA TYR A 196 15.01 -2.63 -9.77
C TYR A 196 15.09 -1.32 -10.58
N ALA A 197 14.53 -1.29 -11.79
CA ALA A 197 14.53 -0.08 -12.62
C ALA A 197 13.80 1.10 -11.94
N LEU A 198 12.61 0.86 -11.38
CA LEU A 198 11.78 1.88 -10.73
C LEU A 198 12.44 2.47 -9.47
N ARG A 199 13.20 1.66 -8.73
CA ARG A 199 13.94 2.12 -7.52
C ARG A 199 15.17 2.96 -7.85
N ASN A 200 15.68 2.87 -9.07
CA ASN A 200 16.94 3.51 -9.48
C ASN A 200 16.73 4.50 -10.63
N LEU A 201 15.52 5.06 -10.78
CA LEU A 201 15.17 5.94 -11.92
C LEU A 201 16.01 7.22 -11.99
N ASP A 202 16.50 7.71 -10.86
CA ASP A 202 17.38 8.89 -10.74
C ASP A 202 18.85 8.58 -11.05
N SER A 203 19.21 7.30 -11.22
CA SER A 203 20.57 6.91 -11.57
C SER A 203 20.85 7.13 -13.07
N PRO A 204 21.87 7.93 -13.44
CA PRO A 204 22.26 8.12 -14.84
C PRO A 204 22.80 6.83 -15.48
N ASP A 205 23.32 5.90 -14.67
CA ASP A 205 23.90 4.63 -15.11
C ASP A 205 22.86 3.51 -15.29
N LEU A 206 21.58 3.80 -15.06
CA LEU A 206 20.49 2.83 -15.23
C LEU A 206 20.34 2.44 -16.70
N SER A 207 20.71 1.20 -17.03
CA SER A 207 20.73 0.62 -18.37
C SER A 207 20.40 -0.87 -18.30
N VAL A 208 20.10 -1.49 -19.45
CA VAL A 208 19.90 -2.95 -19.53
C VAL A 208 21.09 -3.72 -18.95
N ALA A 209 22.32 -3.24 -19.20
CA ALA A 209 23.54 -3.88 -18.72
C ALA A 209 23.72 -3.75 -17.21
N SER A 210 23.48 -2.57 -16.63
CA SER A 210 23.59 -2.38 -15.18
C SER A 210 22.50 -3.13 -14.41
N ILE A 211 21.28 -3.18 -14.94
CA ILE A 211 20.20 -3.99 -14.37
C ILE A 211 20.53 -5.48 -14.45
N ALA A 212 21.04 -5.96 -15.59
CA ALA A 212 21.46 -7.35 -15.76
C ALA A 212 22.55 -7.73 -14.75
N GLY A 213 23.57 -6.88 -14.58
CA GLY A 213 24.65 -7.09 -13.61
C GLY A 213 24.14 -7.14 -12.17
N ALA A 214 23.26 -6.21 -11.79
CA ALA A 214 22.72 -6.13 -10.43
C ALA A 214 21.78 -7.28 -10.06
N LEU A 215 21.10 -7.87 -11.04
CA LEU A 215 20.17 -8.98 -10.84
C LEU A 215 20.78 -10.35 -11.19
N HIS A 216 22.09 -10.42 -11.46
CA HIS A 216 22.78 -11.64 -11.90
C HIS A 216 22.14 -12.30 -13.14
N LEU A 217 21.65 -11.49 -14.08
CA LEU A 217 21.04 -11.91 -15.35
C LEU A 217 21.99 -11.62 -16.52
N SER A 218 21.75 -12.30 -17.65
CA SER A 218 22.36 -11.87 -18.91
C SER A 218 21.58 -10.68 -19.51
N PRO A 219 22.23 -9.73 -20.21
CA PRO A 219 21.54 -8.66 -20.94
C PRO A 219 20.50 -9.20 -21.93
N ARG A 220 20.79 -10.35 -22.57
CA ARG A 220 19.88 -11.05 -23.47
C ARG A 220 18.63 -11.57 -22.75
N THR A 221 18.78 -12.05 -21.52
CA THR A 221 17.65 -12.45 -20.65
C THR A 221 16.78 -11.24 -20.36
N VAL A 222 17.37 -10.12 -19.93
CA VAL A 222 16.64 -8.87 -19.68
C VAL A 222 15.88 -8.43 -20.93
N GLN A 223 16.55 -8.35 -22.09
CA GLN A 223 15.90 -7.98 -23.34
C GLN A 223 14.74 -8.90 -23.73
N ARG A 224 14.89 -10.23 -23.55
CA ARG A 224 13.84 -11.20 -23.86
C ARG A 224 12.54 -10.94 -23.07
N HIS A 225 12.63 -10.50 -21.82
CA HIS A 225 11.43 -10.17 -21.02
C HIS A 225 10.68 -8.89 -21.48
N PHE A 226 11.29 -8.09 -22.36
CA PHE A 226 10.73 -6.84 -22.88
C PHE A 226 10.75 -6.78 -24.41
N GLY A 227 11.04 -7.90 -25.08
CA GLY A 227 11.18 -8.00 -26.54
C GLY A 227 9.88 -8.32 -27.28
N ASP A 228 8.89 -8.90 -26.59
CA ASP A 228 7.66 -9.44 -27.18
C ASP A 228 6.43 -8.48 -27.08
N GLY A 229 6.62 -7.22 -26.72
CA GLY A 229 5.52 -6.24 -26.58
C GLY A 229 5.87 -4.85 -27.09
N ASP A 230 4.86 -3.97 -27.18
CA ASP A 230 4.97 -2.64 -27.80
C ASP A 230 5.92 -1.67 -27.07
N LEU A 231 6.31 -1.96 -25.82
CA LEU A 231 7.10 -1.08 -24.98
C LEU A 231 8.38 -1.76 -24.46
N THR A 232 9.53 -1.25 -24.91
CA THR A 232 10.85 -1.69 -24.44
C THR A 232 11.14 -1.22 -23.01
N LEU A 233 12.04 -1.89 -22.30
CA LEU A 233 12.47 -1.49 -20.94
C LEU A 233 13.00 -0.05 -20.90
N SER A 234 13.79 0.35 -21.91
CA SER A 234 14.30 1.73 -22.00
C SER A 234 13.20 2.75 -22.23
N ALA A 235 12.19 2.43 -23.05
CA ALA A 235 11.03 3.28 -23.25
C ALA A 235 10.20 3.43 -21.96
N LEU A 236 10.03 2.33 -21.20
CA LEU A 236 9.37 2.34 -19.91
C LEU A 236 10.11 3.19 -18.88
N ILE A 237 11.44 3.01 -18.73
CA ILE A 237 12.27 3.85 -17.84
C ILE A 237 12.13 5.32 -18.19
N ARG A 238 12.18 5.64 -19.50
CA ARG A 238 12.02 7.02 -19.98
C ARG A 238 10.65 7.58 -19.63
N ARG A 239 9.58 6.80 -19.81
CA ARG A 239 8.20 7.18 -19.45
C ARG A 239 8.05 7.45 -17.96
N GLU A 240 8.57 6.55 -17.12
CA GLU A 240 8.51 6.69 -15.67
C GLU A 240 9.29 7.93 -15.18
N ARG A 241 10.46 8.21 -15.77
CA ARG A 241 11.17 9.47 -15.52
C ARG A 241 10.33 10.69 -15.88
N LEU A 242 9.63 10.69 -17.02
CA LEU A 242 8.73 11.79 -17.41
C LEU A 242 7.59 11.97 -16.40
N ILE A 243 7.01 10.88 -15.88
CA ILE A 243 5.97 10.92 -14.85
C ILE A 243 6.50 11.56 -13.55
N ARG A 244 7.73 11.21 -13.14
CA ARG A 244 8.37 11.81 -11.97
C ARG A 244 8.66 13.30 -12.16
N VAL A 245 9.13 13.71 -13.34
CA VAL A 245 9.28 15.14 -13.67
C VAL A 245 7.94 15.86 -13.61
N ARG A 246 6.85 15.28 -14.14
CA ARG A 246 5.52 15.88 -14.08
C ARG A 246 5.08 16.10 -12.63
N ARG A 247 5.28 15.10 -11.76
CA ARG A 247 5.00 15.20 -10.32
C ARG A 247 5.76 16.36 -9.69
N ASP A 248 7.07 16.44 -9.95
CA ASP A 248 7.92 17.50 -9.41
C ASP A 248 7.55 18.90 -9.97
N LEU A 249 7.02 18.98 -11.19
CA LEU A 249 6.53 20.23 -11.80
C LEU A 249 5.23 20.74 -11.16
N THR A 250 4.36 19.82 -10.71
CA THR A 250 3.10 20.13 -10.03
C THR A 250 3.24 20.37 -8.53
N ASP A 251 4.40 20.05 -7.94
CA ASP A 251 4.68 20.25 -6.52
C ASP A 251 4.96 21.73 -6.22
N VAL A 252 4.13 22.34 -5.37
CA VAL A 252 4.22 23.75 -4.98
C VAL A 252 5.54 24.05 -4.27
N SER A 253 6.06 23.10 -3.48
CA SER A 253 7.33 23.26 -2.75
C SER A 253 8.54 23.37 -3.69
N LEU A 254 8.42 22.84 -4.91
CA LEU A 254 9.50 22.82 -5.91
C LEU A 254 9.40 23.96 -6.92
N ARG A 255 8.46 24.92 -6.77
CA ARG A 255 8.32 26.07 -7.69
C ARG A 255 9.58 26.92 -7.85
N GLY A 256 10.43 26.99 -6.81
CA GLY A 256 11.71 27.70 -6.85
C GLY A 256 12.80 27.04 -7.71
N HIS A 257 12.66 25.76 -8.07
CA HIS A 257 13.63 25.04 -8.90
C HIS A 257 13.30 25.23 -10.38
N SER A 258 14.30 25.42 -11.25
CA SER A 258 14.05 25.52 -12.69
C SER A 258 13.56 24.18 -13.28
N ILE A 259 12.81 24.25 -14.39
CA ILE A 259 12.34 23.04 -15.10
C ILE A 259 13.53 22.16 -15.50
N SER A 260 14.64 22.78 -15.93
CA SER A 260 15.86 22.07 -16.29
C SER A 260 16.49 21.32 -15.12
N ILE A 261 16.46 21.88 -13.90
CA ILE A 261 16.96 21.19 -12.68
C ILE A 261 16.08 19.98 -12.35
N LEU A 262 14.76 20.14 -12.40
CA LEU A 262 13.83 19.04 -12.14
C LEU A 262 13.93 17.94 -13.21
N ALA A 263 14.11 18.31 -14.48
CA ALA A 263 14.36 17.36 -15.56
C ALA A 263 15.70 16.61 -15.37
N ALA A 264 16.77 17.33 -15.01
CA ALA A 264 18.09 16.74 -14.79
C ALA A 264 18.12 15.74 -13.62
N ARG A 265 17.33 15.97 -12.56
CA ARG A 265 17.16 15.03 -11.43
C ARG A 265 16.70 13.65 -11.90
N TRP A 266 15.90 13.60 -12.96
CA TRP A 266 15.40 12.36 -13.57
C TRP A 266 16.13 12.02 -14.88
N CYS A 267 17.41 12.42 -14.97
CA CYS A 267 18.35 12.10 -16.05
C CYS A 267 17.98 12.67 -17.43
N PHE A 268 17.23 13.77 -17.49
CA PHE A 268 17.02 14.52 -18.73
C PHE A 268 17.96 15.73 -18.81
N HIS A 269 19.08 15.57 -19.53
CA HIS A 269 20.10 16.63 -19.68
C HIS A 269 19.96 17.47 -20.97
N ASP A 270 19.22 16.97 -21.96
CA ASP A 270 18.91 17.69 -23.22
C ASP A 270 17.50 18.31 -23.13
N ALA A 271 17.43 19.62 -22.91
CA ALA A 271 16.17 20.35 -22.75
C ALA A 271 15.25 20.31 -23.98
N PRO A 272 15.75 20.52 -25.24
CA PRO A 272 14.96 20.31 -26.45
C PRO A 272 14.39 18.89 -26.60
N ALA A 273 15.19 17.86 -26.33
CA ALA A 273 14.74 16.46 -26.43
C ALA A 273 13.75 16.09 -25.32
N PHE A 274 13.98 16.56 -24.10
CA PHE A 274 13.05 16.43 -22.99
C PHE A 274 11.70 17.08 -23.30
N SER A 275 11.68 18.34 -23.73
CA SER A 275 10.44 19.08 -23.96
C SER A 275 9.56 18.42 -25.02
N ARG A 276 10.18 17.90 -26.09
CA ARG A 276 9.46 17.13 -27.12
C ARG A 276 8.88 15.83 -26.57
N ALA A 277 9.68 15.07 -25.81
CA ALA A 277 9.23 13.80 -25.23
C ALA A 277 8.12 14.00 -24.18
N PHE A 278 8.24 15.03 -23.33
CA PHE A 278 7.23 15.38 -22.34
C PHE A 278 5.91 15.78 -22.99
N LYS A 279 5.95 16.63 -24.02
CA LYS A 279 4.75 17.02 -24.77
C LYS A 279 4.12 15.84 -25.50
N ALA A 280 4.93 14.94 -26.06
CA ALA A 280 4.42 13.73 -26.71
C ALA A 280 3.70 12.79 -25.72
N GLU A 281 4.21 12.65 -24.49
CA GLU A 281 3.62 11.79 -23.47
C GLU A 281 2.38 12.39 -22.80
N PHE A 282 2.38 13.70 -22.53
CA PHE A 282 1.34 14.35 -21.70
C PHE A 282 0.45 15.33 -22.44
N GLY A 283 0.68 15.59 -23.74
CA GLY A 283 -0.09 16.54 -24.55
C GLY A 283 0.16 18.02 -24.26
N ALA A 284 0.88 18.36 -23.17
CA ALA A 284 1.19 19.73 -22.74
C ALA A 284 2.69 19.93 -22.54
N ALA A 285 3.17 21.16 -22.71
CA ALA A 285 4.56 21.51 -22.47
C ALA A 285 4.88 21.54 -20.95
N PRO A 286 6.14 21.28 -20.52
CA PRO A 286 6.52 21.33 -19.11
C PRO A 286 6.16 22.66 -18.40
N SER A 287 6.31 23.78 -19.11
CA SER A 287 5.95 25.11 -18.61
C SER A 287 4.45 25.30 -18.43
N GLU A 288 3.64 24.74 -19.33
CA GLU A 288 2.17 24.79 -19.24
C GLU A 288 1.68 23.99 -18.04
N VAL A 289 2.24 22.79 -17.81
CA VAL A 289 1.91 21.97 -16.63
C VAL A 289 2.29 22.69 -15.33
N ARG A 290 3.47 23.32 -15.27
CA ARG A 290 3.90 24.07 -14.08
C ARG A 290 3.04 25.30 -13.80
N ASN A 291 2.60 25.99 -14.86
CA ASN A 291 1.82 27.22 -14.75
C ASN A 291 0.30 26.96 -14.71
N SER A 292 -0.12 25.69 -14.81
CA SER A 292 -1.53 25.32 -14.69
C SER A 292 -2.02 25.67 -13.29
N PRO A 293 -3.15 26.40 -13.16
CA PRO A 293 -3.68 26.78 -11.86
C PRO A 293 -4.04 25.52 -11.08
N ASP A 294 -3.54 25.43 -9.84
CA ASP A 294 -3.94 24.41 -8.88
C ASP A 294 -5.48 24.49 -8.70
N PRO A 295 -6.23 23.42 -8.97
CA PRO A 295 -7.69 23.42 -8.78
C PRO A 295 -8.10 23.74 -7.33
N ASN A 296 -7.19 23.63 -6.36
CA ASN A 296 -7.41 23.96 -4.95
C ASN A 296 -7.02 25.39 -4.54
N ALA A 297 -6.59 26.26 -5.47
CA ALA A 297 -6.18 27.63 -5.15
C ALA A 297 -7.35 28.63 -5.00
N ARG A 298 -8.60 28.24 -5.29
CA ARG A 298 -9.76 29.13 -5.25
C ARG A 298 -10.53 29.18 -3.92
N GLU A 299 -10.18 28.36 -2.93
CA GLU A 299 -10.95 28.27 -1.66
C GLU A 299 -10.25 28.93 -0.46
N ARG A 300 -9.22 29.75 -0.70
CA ARG A 300 -8.54 30.52 0.37
C ARG A 300 -8.55 32.01 0.05
N HIS A 301 -9.70 32.64 0.23
CA HIS A 301 -9.86 34.08 0.50
C HIS A 301 -11.08 34.27 1.40
#